data_AF-A0A919RPY9-F1
#
_entry.id   AF-A0A919RPY9-F1
#
_cell.length_a   1.000
_cell.length_b   1.000
_cell.length_c   1.000
_cell.angle_alpha   90.00
_cell.angle_beta   90.00
_cell.angle_gamma   90.00
#
_symmetry.space_group_name_H-M   'P 1'
#
loop_
_entity.id
_entity.type
_entity.pdbx_description
1 polymer ?
#
loop_
_entity_poly.entity_id
_entity_poly.type
_entity_poly.pdbx_seq_one_letter_code
_entity_poly.pdbx_strand_id
1 'polypeptide(L)'
;MYNRNDGGPAHRNDGGYRWWVGTIIALVGVVLTYLAWQWPGKGEHGPAPEPTTIATTPVDGETDDKSPESPPEPSTPDNASQEENASQEDNGKSTDVPNALLGTWLGRATNDGYHFTVQLALQQGGIGDYVGSLQIPEGGCRSDLTLESVEAVSISVDIKVLAGTCFGGSGRFALTPAGLDYRALGTQGSVVFGTLFKQ
;
A
#
# COMPACT_ATOMS: atom_id res chain seq x y z
N MET A 1 -38.08 -11.74 49.31
CA MET A 1 -37.20 -10.56 49.40
C MET A 1 -37.09 -9.97 48.00
N TYR A 2 -37.70 -8.80 47.78
CA TYR A 2 -37.71 -8.10 46.51
C TYR A 2 -36.44 -7.27 46.38
N ASN A 3 -35.69 -7.42 45.29
CA ASN A 3 -34.61 -6.48 44.95
C ASN A 3 -35.06 -5.66 43.73
N ARG A 4 -35.48 -4.42 44.02
CA ARG A 4 -35.74 -3.36 43.05
C ARG A 4 -34.37 -2.76 42.69
N ASN A 5 -33.97 -2.88 41.43
CA ASN A 5 -32.93 -2.01 40.87
C ASN A 5 -33.64 -0.95 40.04
N ASP A 6 -33.67 0.25 40.61
CA ASP A 6 -34.23 1.45 40.02
C ASP A 6 -33.39 1.90 38.83
N GLY A 7 -34.07 2.12 37.70
CA GLY A 7 -33.48 2.67 36.48
C GLY A 7 -33.00 4.10 36.70
N GLY A 8 -31.70 4.30 36.49
CA GLY A 8 -31.12 5.64 36.37
C GLY A 8 -31.49 6.30 35.04
N PRO A 9 -31.72 7.62 35.01
CA PRO A 9 -32.12 8.32 33.79
C PRO A 9 -30.98 8.39 32.78
N ALA A 10 -31.26 7.97 31.54
CA ALA A 10 -30.38 8.14 30.40
C ALA A 10 -30.27 9.63 30.04
N HIS A 11 -29.11 10.25 30.31
CA HIS A 11 -28.76 11.56 29.78
C HIS A 11 -28.49 11.44 28.28
N ARG A 12 -29.47 11.87 27.46
CA ARG A 12 -29.27 12.14 26.03
C ARG A 12 -28.45 13.41 25.86
N ASN A 13 -27.20 13.27 25.42
CA ASN A 13 -26.36 14.37 24.94
C ASN A 13 -26.58 14.58 23.43
N ASP A 14 -27.76 15.07 23.05
CA ASP A 14 -28.05 15.49 21.67
C ASP A 14 -28.04 17.03 21.61
N GLY A 15 -26.92 17.66 21.24
CA GLY A 15 -26.92 19.13 21.09
C GLY A 15 -25.66 19.86 20.68
N GLY A 16 -24.48 19.24 20.61
CA GLY A 16 -23.21 19.98 20.40
C GLY A 16 -22.74 20.15 18.95
N TYR A 17 -23.17 19.30 18.01
CA TYR A 17 -22.45 19.15 16.74
C TYR A 17 -22.88 20.10 15.61
N ARG A 18 -24.00 20.82 15.75
CA ARG A 18 -24.53 21.65 14.64
C ARG A 18 -23.81 22.98 14.44
N TRP A 19 -23.07 23.47 15.44
CA TRP A 19 -22.40 24.78 15.33
C TRP A 19 -21.01 24.68 14.68
N TRP A 20 -20.29 23.58 14.89
CA TRP A 20 -18.93 23.40 14.35
C TRP A 20 -18.89 23.11 12.84
N VAL A 21 -19.91 22.44 12.30
CA VAL A 21 -19.94 22.09 10.86
C VAL A 21 -20.00 23.33 9.97
N GLY A 22 -20.72 24.38 10.40
CA GLY A 22 -20.80 25.64 9.64
C GLY A 22 -19.46 26.37 9.56
N THR A 23 -18.67 26.34 10.63
CA THR A 23 -17.35 27.00 10.68
C THR A 23 -16.33 26.28 9.79
N ILE A 24 -16.37 24.95 9.75
CA ILE A 24 -15.49 24.14 8.89
C ILE A 24 -15.78 24.42 7.41
N ILE A 25 -17.05 24.47 6.99
CA ILE A 25 -17.43 24.75 5.59
C ILE A 25 -16.96 26.15 5.16
N ALA A 26 -17.07 27.16 6.03
CA ALA A 26 -16.59 28.51 5.72
C ALA A 26 -15.06 28.57 5.54
N LEU A 27 -14.29 27.86 6.36
CA LEU A 27 -12.84 27.80 6.24
C LEU A 27 -12.39 27.07 4.97
N VAL A 28 -13.05 25.95 4.61
CA VAL A 28 -12.76 25.22 3.36
C VAL A 28 -13.00 26.11 2.14
N GLY A 29 -14.08 26.91 2.15
CA GLY A 29 -14.35 27.87 1.07
C GLY A 29 -13.25 28.92 0.90
N VAL A 30 -12.75 29.49 2.00
CA VAL A 30 -11.66 30.49 1.96
C VAL A 30 -10.36 29.87 1.45
N VAL A 31 -10.01 28.65 1.89
CA VAL A 31 -8.80 27.95 1.43
C VAL A 31 -8.87 27.63 -0.06
N LEU A 32 -10.00 27.13 -0.56
CA LEU A 32 -10.18 26.84 -1.99
C LEU A 32 -10.09 28.11 -2.85
N THR A 33 -10.66 29.23 -2.37
CA THR A 33 -10.60 30.51 -3.09
C THR A 33 -9.16 31.06 -3.12
N TYR A 34 -8.42 30.90 -2.01
CA TYR A 34 -7.02 31.31 -1.92
C TYR A 34 -6.11 30.47 -2.82
N LEU A 35 -6.31 29.15 -2.88
CA LEU A 35 -5.58 28.24 -3.75
C LEU A 35 -5.85 28.52 -5.24
N ALA A 36 -7.10 28.85 -5.60
CA ALA A 36 -7.43 29.24 -6.97
C ALA A 36 -6.72 30.54 -7.40
N TRP A 37 -6.47 31.46 -6.48
CA TRP A 37 -5.70 32.69 -6.75
C TRP A 37 -4.19 32.46 -6.87
N GLN A 38 -3.66 31.42 -6.21
CA GLN A 38 -2.24 31.08 -6.25
C GLN A 38 -1.83 30.23 -7.47
N TRP A 39 -2.73 29.93 -8.40
CA TRP A 39 -2.39 29.29 -9.67
C TRP A 39 -2.26 30.32 -10.79
N PRO A 40 -1.09 30.98 -10.96
CA PRO A 40 -0.81 31.69 -12.19
C PRO A 40 -0.71 30.63 -13.29
N GLY A 41 -1.58 30.75 -14.30
CA GLY A 41 -1.53 29.89 -15.47
C GLY A 41 -0.15 29.96 -16.11
N LYS A 42 0.66 28.91 -15.91
CA LYS A 42 1.92 28.70 -16.62
C LYS A 42 1.60 28.28 -18.05
N GLY A 43 1.34 29.28 -18.89
CA GLY A 43 1.58 29.15 -20.31
C GLY A 43 3.07 29.36 -20.54
N GLU A 44 3.80 28.29 -20.88
CA GLU A 44 5.09 28.36 -21.56
C GLU A 44 5.36 26.99 -22.22
N HIS A 45 5.12 26.96 -23.53
CA HIS A 45 5.54 25.88 -24.43
C HIS A 45 7.07 25.87 -24.50
N GLY A 46 7.70 24.95 -23.78
CA GLY A 46 9.11 24.62 -24.03
C GLY A 46 9.25 23.89 -25.38
N PRO A 47 10.32 24.14 -26.15
CA PRO A 47 10.57 23.41 -27.39
C PRO A 47 10.75 21.92 -27.12
N ALA A 48 10.15 21.09 -27.97
CA ALA A 48 10.21 19.64 -27.92
C ALA A 48 11.67 19.14 -27.93
N PRO A 49 12.02 18.12 -27.13
CA PRO A 49 13.34 17.51 -27.22
C PRO A 49 13.49 16.75 -28.55
N GLU A 50 14.61 16.96 -29.22
CA GLU A 50 14.97 16.22 -30.43
C GLU A 50 15.15 14.72 -30.14
N PRO A 51 14.73 13.83 -31.05
CA PRO A 51 14.85 12.39 -30.85
C PRO A 51 16.33 11.96 -30.91
N THR A 52 16.87 11.50 -29.77
CA THR A 52 18.19 10.87 -29.72
C THR A 52 18.08 9.45 -30.27
N THR A 53 18.67 9.22 -31.44
CA THR A 53 18.77 7.90 -32.07
C THR A 53 19.88 7.11 -31.38
N ILE A 54 19.52 6.09 -30.62
CA ILE A 54 20.48 5.17 -29.98
C ILE A 54 20.72 4.01 -30.95
N ALA A 55 21.96 3.90 -31.46
CA ALA A 55 22.38 2.80 -32.30
C ALA A 55 22.45 1.50 -31.49
N THR A 56 21.61 0.52 -31.86
CA THR A 56 21.64 -0.83 -31.31
C THR A 56 22.66 -1.67 -32.09
N THR A 57 23.74 -2.09 -31.45
CA THR A 57 24.62 -3.14 -31.97
C THR A 57 23.99 -4.51 -31.76
N PRO A 58 24.01 -5.41 -32.75
CA PRO A 58 23.59 -6.79 -32.57
C PRO A 58 24.68 -7.56 -31.81
N VAL A 59 24.28 -8.26 -30.73
CA VAL A 59 25.09 -9.32 -30.13
C VAL A 59 24.43 -10.63 -30.48
N ASP A 60 25.02 -11.31 -31.47
CA ASP A 60 24.85 -12.73 -31.72
C ASP A 60 25.45 -13.51 -30.54
N GLY A 61 24.70 -14.47 -30.01
CA GLY A 61 25.08 -15.27 -28.85
C GLY A 61 24.31 -16.57 -28.77
N GLU A 62 24.72 -17.50 -29.64
CA GLU A 62 24.85 -18.96 -29.45
C GLU A 62 23.86 -19.69 -28.51
N THR A 63 23.01 -20.50 -29.13
CA THR A 63 22.19 -21.56 -28.53
C THR A 63 23.06 -22.75 -28.10
N ASP A 64 23.07 -23.07 -26.81
CA ASP A 64 23.48 -24.38 -26.30
C ASP A 64 22.26 -25.14 -25.77
N ASP A 65 21.99 -26.24 -26.46
CA ASP A 65 20.91 -27.20 -26.31
C ASP A 65 21.28 -28.19 -25.20
N LYS A 66 20.51 -28.23 -24.10
CA LYS A 66 20.57 -29.34 -23.15
C LYS A 66 19.18 -29.69 -22.64
N SER A 67 18.59 -30.68 -23.29
CA SER A 67 17.32 -31.29 -22.93
C SER A 67 17.40 -32.06 -21.59
N PRO A 68 16.35 -32.01 -20.75
CA PRO A 68 16.39 -32.44 -19.34
C PRO A 68 16.08 -33.93 -19.13
N GLU A 69 16.72 -34.50 -18.09
CA GLU A 69 16.46 -35.85 -17.59
C GLU A 69 15.26 -35.83 -16.63
N SER A 70 14.26 -36.70 -16.88
CA SER A 70 13.00 -36.76 -16.14
C SER A 70 13.15 -37.43 -14.77
N PRO A 71 12.68 -36.82 -13.67
CA PRO A 71 12.52 -37.51 -12.39
C PRO A 71 11.28 -38.43 -12.38
N PRO A 72 11.32 -39.56 -11.66
CA PRO A 72 10.21 -40.51 -11.57
C PRO A 72 9.03 -40.00 -10.74
N GLU A 73 7.82 -40.41 -11.14
CA GLU A 73 6.53 -40.13 -10.51
C GLU A 73 6.45 -40.67 -9.07
N PRO A 74 6.10 -39.82 -8.07
CA PRO A 74 5.68 -40.31 -6.76
C PRO A 74 4.19 -40.66 -6.74
N SER A 75 3.90 -41.88 -6.28
CA SER A 75 2.55 -42.43 -6.11
C SER A 75 1.71 -41.65 -5.10
N THR A 76 0.51 -41.24 -5.50
CA THR A 76 -0.53 -40.65 -4.65
C THR A 76 -1.19 -41.72 -3.78
N PRO A 77 -1.23 -41.59 -2.45
CA PRO A 77 -2.16 -42.34 -1.63
C PRO A 77 -3.56 -41.69 -1.67
N ASP A 78 -4.55 -42.48 -2.10
CA ASP A 78 -5.97 -42.22 -1.88
C ASP A 78 -6.25 -42.20 -0.37
N ASN A 79 -6.50 -41.03 0.20
CA ASN A 79 -7.18 -40.94 1.49
C ASN A 79 -8.18 -39.79 1.47
N ALA A 80 -9.38 -40.15 1.03
CA ALA A 80 -10.60 -39.39 1.25
C ALA A 80 -10.91 -39.31 2.75
N SER A 81 -11.75 -38.32 3.10
CA SER A 81 -12.24 -37.98 4.43
C SER A 81 -11.41 -36.94 5.18
N GLN A 82 -11.66 -35.66 4.87
CA GLN A 82 -11.74 -34.65 5.93
C GLN A 82 -12.99 -33.79 5.77
N GLU A 83 -13.67 -33.69 6.90
CA GLU A 83 -14.93 -33.03 7.20
C GLU A 83 -15.11 -31.65 6.55
N GLU A 84 -16.28 -31.46 5.95
CA GLU A 84 -16.98 -30.18 5.84
C GLU A 84 -17.14 -29.58 7.25
N ASN A 85 -16.11 -28.91 7.74
CA ASN A 85 -16.32 -27.89 8.75
C ASN A 85 -16.48 -26.57 8.01
N ALA A 86 -17.71 -26.35 7.52
CA ALA A 86 -18.15 -25.09 6.95
C ALA A 86 -17.87 -24.00 7.97
N SER A 87 -16.71 -23.37 7.80
CA SER A 87 -16.25 -22.24 8.59
C SER A 87 -17.24 -21.13 8.29
N GLN A 88 -18.13 -20.93 9.25
CA GLN A 88 -19.04 -19.81 9.35
C GLN A 88 -18.27 -18.55 8.91
N GLU A 89 -18.62 -18.04 7.72
CA GLU A 89 -18.14 -16.76 7.19
C GLU A 89 -18.58 -15.68 8.18
N ASP A 90 -17.76 -15.50 9.21
CA ASP A 90 -17.74 -14.28 9.96
C ASP A 90 -17.38 -13.20 8.95
N ASN A 91 -18.41 -12.49 8.46
CA ASN A 91 -18.29 -11.23 7.74
C ASN A 91 -17.68 -10.14 8.66
N GLY A 92 -17.10 -10.53 9.80
CA GLY A 92 -16.08 -9.84 10.54
C GLY A 92 -15.05 -9.24 9.59
N LYS A 93 -15.04 -7.92 9.58
CA LYS A 93 -14.07 -7.11 8.86
C LYS A 93 -12.67 -7.53 9.33
N SER A 94 -11.89 -8.19 8.47
CA SER A 94 -10.53 -8.61 8.80
C SER A 94 -9.72 -7.41 9.30
N THR A 95 -9.09 -7.56 10.46
CA THR A 95 -8.20 -6.56 11.06
C THR A 95 -6.74 -6.80 10.73
N ASP A 96 -6.44 -7.94 10.11
CA ASP A 96 -5.08 -8.39 9.88
C ASP A 96 -4.70 -8.28 8.41
N VAL A 97 -3.39 -8.22 8.13
CA VAL A 97 -2.87 -8.20 6.77
C VAL A 97 -3.42 -9.39 5.96
N PRO A 98 -4.09 -9.16 4.82
CA PRO A 98 -4.57 -10.23 3.95
C PRO A 98 -3.43 -11.16 3.50
N ASN A 99 -3.64 -12.47 3.60
CA ASN A 99 -2.63 -13.48 3.25
C ASN A 99 -2.02 -13.29 1.84
N ALA A 100 -2.81 -12.79 0.90
CA ALA A 100 -2.36 -12.53 -0.47
C ALA A 100 -1.24 -11.47 -0.56
N LEU A 101 -1.18 -10.55 0.42
CA LEU A 101 -0.18 -9.48 0.49
C LEU A 101 1.13 -9.91 1.18
N LEU A 102 1.13 -11.00 1.92
CA LEU A 102 2.30 -11.47 2.68
C LEU A 102 3.44 -11.92 1.76
N GLY A 103 4.67 -11.72 2.21
CA GLY A 103 5.90 -12.12 1.53
C GLY A 103 6.76 -10.93 1.11
N THR A 104 7.74 -11.21 0.25
CA THR A 104 8.65 -10.21 -0.28
C THR A 104 8.23 -9.77 -1.68
N TRP A 105 8.27 -8.47 -1.91
CA TRP A 105 7.93 -7.83 -3.16
C TRP A 105 9.09 -6.95 -3.61
N LEU A 106 9.38 -6.98 -4.91
CA LEU A 106 10.43 -6.18 -5.54
C LEU A 106 9.85 -5.48 -6.76
N GLY A 107 10.18 -4.21 -6.95
CA GLY A 107 9.78 -3.50 -8.15
C GLY A 107 10.43 -2.15 -8.27
N ARG A 108 9.87 -1.32 -9.14
CA ARG A 108 10.33 0.05 -9.35
C ARG A 108 9.23 1.03 -8.95
N ALA A 109 9.66 2.11 -8.31
CA ALA A 109 8.81 3.24 -8.00
C ALA A 109 9.36 4.52 -8.63
N THR A 110 8.50 5.50 -8.77
CA THR A 110 8.82 6.81 -9.35
C THR A 110 8.41 7.92 -8.39
N ASN A 111 9.30 8.89 -8.19
CA ASN A 111 9.03 10.11 -7.44
C ASN A 111 9.65 11.30 -8.18
N ASP A 112 8.86 12.32 -8.52
CA ASP A 112 9.31 13.53 -9.22
C ASP A 112 10.17 13.25 -10.47
N GLY A 113 9.84 12.18 -11.21
CA GLY A 113 10.56 11.75 -12.41
C GLY A 113 11.80 10.87 -12.17
N TYR A 114 12.20 10.67 -10.91
CA TYR A 114 13.28 9.75 -10.55
C TYR A 114 12.74 8.34 -10.32
N HIS A 115 13.42 7.35 -10.90
CA HIS A 115 13.09 5.93 -10.74
C HIS A 115 14.07 5.25 -9.79
N PHE A 116 13.56 4.41 -8.89
CA PHE A 116 14.38 3.66 -7.94
C PHE A 116 13.73 2.30 -7.64
N THR A 117 14.55 1.37 -7.15
CA THR A 117 14.12 0.03 -6.77
C THR A 117 13.53 0.05 -5.37
N VAL A 118 12.40 -0.63 -5.19
CA VAL A 118 11.76 -0.79 -3.88
C VAL A 118 11.74 -2.27 -3.53
N GLN A 119 12.24 -2.58 -2.35
CA GLN A 119 12.11 -3.89 -1.71
C GLN A 119 11.14 -3.75 -0.53
N LEU A 120 10.08 -4.54 -0.55
CA LEU A 120 9.05 -4.57 0.49
C LEU A 120 8.98 -5.98 1.06
N ALA A 121 9.00 -6.12 2.37
CA ALA A 121 8.71 -7.39 3.04
C ALA A 121 7.52 -7.19 3.96
N LEU A 122 6.45 -7.95 3.73
CA LEU A 122 5.23 -7.93 4.54
C LEU A 122 5.07 -9.26 5.30
N GLN A 123 4.69 -9.15 6.57
CA GLN A 123 4.43 -10.26 7.47
C GLN A 123 3.06 -10.10 8.15
N GLN A 124 2.62 -11.15 8.83
CA GLN A 124 1.35 -11.14 9.55
C GLN A 124 1.40 -10.11 10.69
N GLY A 125 0.28 -9.39 10.88
CA GLY A 125 0.06 -8.49 12.01
C GLY A 125 -1.30 -7.79 11.90
N GLY A 126 -1.78 -7.27 13.03
CA GLY A 126 -3.04 -6.53 13.13
C GLY A 126 -2.85 -5.01 13.05
N ILE A 127 -3.97 -4.27 13.06
CA ILE A 127 -3.93 -2.80 13.09
C ILE A 127 -3.18 -2.32 14.34
N GLY A 128 -2.19 -1.45 14.14
CA GLY A 128 -1.29 -0.93 15.17
C GLY A 128 0.01 -1.71 15.32
N ASP A 129 0.12 -2.88 14.70
CA ASP A 129 1.32 -3.72 14.77
C ASP A 129 2.32 -3.39 13.67
N TYR A 130 3.59 -3.74 13.94
CA TYR A 130 4.61 -3.82 12.90
C TYR A 130 4.28 -4.95 11.91
N VAL A 131 4.15 -4.62 10.64
CA VAL A 131 3.76 -5.56 9.57
C VAL A 131 4.80 -5.72 8.48
N GLY A 132 5.94 -5.05 8.56
CA GLY A 132 6.97 -5.21 7.55
C GLY A 132 7.98 -4.09 7.46
N SER A 133 8.82 -4.18 6.44
CA SER A 133 9.82 -3.16 6.14
C SER A 133 9.85 -2.80 4.67
N LEU A 134 10.26 -1.57 4.40
CA LEU A 134 10.50 -1.04 3.06
C LEU A 134 11.95 -0.57 2.95
N GLN A 135 12.61 -0.90 1.84
CA GLN A 135 13.99 -0.54 1.57
C GLN A 135 14.14 0.02 0.15
N ILE A 136 14.96 1.07 0.02
CA ILE A 136 15.41 1.62 -1.27
C ILE A 136 16.95 1.60 -1.24
N PRO A 137 17.58 0.55 -1.80
CA PRO A 137 19.03 0.35 -1.68
C PRO A 137 19.86 1.52 -2.21
N GLU A 138 19.43 2.14 -3.31
CA GLU A 138 20.15 3.23 -3.98
C GLU A 138 20.36 4.46 -3.08
N GLY A 139 19.42 4.71 -2.15
CA GLY A 139 19.49 5.80 -1.17
C GLY A 139 19.82 5.35 0.25
N GLY A 140 20.14 4.07 0.46
CA GLY A 140 20.33 3.47 1.78
C GLY A 140 19.08 3.59 2.67
N CYS A 141 17.91 3.79 2.08
CA CYS A 141 16.67 4.01 2.80
C CYS A 141 16.19 2.72 3.45
N ARG A 142 15.81 2.80 4.73
CA ARG A 142 15.14 1.73 5.47
C ARG A 142 14.01 2.31 6.31
N SER A 143 12.84 1.70 6.22
CA SER A 143 11.65 2.08 6.98
C SER A 143 10.93 0.85 7.53
N ASP A 144 10.33 1.03 8.70
CA ASP A 144 9.37 0.09 9.28
C ASP A 144 7.94 0.49 8.92
N LEU A 145 7.06 -0.50 8.79
CA LEU A 145 5.66 -0.32 8.42
C LEU A 145 4.76 -0.74 9.57
N THR A 146 3.88 0.15 10.00
CA THR A 146 2.84 -0.12 11.01
C THR A 146 1.48 -0.13 10.34
N LEU A 147 0.66 -1.17 10.56
CA LEU A 147 -0.64 -1.29 9.90
C LEU A 147 -1.65 -0.28 10.47
N GLU A 148 -2.29 0.50 9.60
CA GLU A 148 -3.31 1.48 10.02
C GLU A 148 -4.72 1.01 9.69
N SER A 149 -4.92 0.41 8.51
CA SER A 149 -6.23 -0.12 8.12
C SER A 149 -6.11 -1.23 7.10
N VAL A 150 -7.14 -2.09 7.08
CA VAL A 150 -7.26 -3.24 6.21
C VAL A 150 -8.53 -3.15 5.40
N GLU A 151 -8.41 -3.45 4.11
CA GLU A 151 -9.50 -3.70 3.18
C GLU A 151 -9.25 -5.06 2.50
N ALA A 152 -10.25 -5.58 1.77
CA ALA A 152 -10.20 -6.94 1.21
C ALA A 152 -8.96 -7.24 0.35
N VAL A 153 -8.45 -6.24 -0.39
CA VAL A 153 -7.31 -6.38 -1.30
C VAL A 153 -6.25 -5.30 -1.12
N SER A 154 -6.33 -4.53 -0.03
CA SER A 154 -5.37 -3.46 0.21
C SER A 154 -5.18 -3.16 1.69
N ILE A 155 -4.03 -2.62 2.03
CA ILE A 155 -3.70 -2.13 3.37
C ILE A 155 -3.19 -0.70 3.31
N SER A 156 -3.44 0.06 4.36
CA SER A 156 -2.78 1.34 4.61
C SER A 156 -1.83 1.19 5.79
N VAL A 157 -0.67 1.83 5.70
CA VAL A 157 0.39 1.75 6.72
C VAL A 157 0.96 3.13 7.05
N ASP A 158 1.44 3.28 8.28
CA ASP A 158 2.36 4.33 8.68
C ASP A 158 3.80 3.87 8.39
N ILE A 159 4.60 4.76 7.81
CA ILE A 159 5.97 4.51 7.36
C ILE A 159 6.93 5.27 8.25
N LYS A 160 7.59 4.55 9.16
CA LYS A 160 8.59 5.10 10.07
C LYS A 160 9.98 4.93 9.48
N VAL A 161 10.60 6.04 9.10
CA VAL A 161 11.97 6.06 8.57
C VAL A 161 12.98 5.72 9.67
N LEU A 162 13.81 4.71 9.43
CA LEU A 162 14.89 4.31 10.34
C LEU A 162 16.24 4.88 9.90
N ALA A 163 16.51 4.91 8.60
CA ALA A 163 17.79 5.35 8.04
C ALA A 163 17.65 5.80 6.57
N GLY A 164 18.61 6.60 6.11
CA GLY A 164 18.74 7.03 4.72
C GLY A 164 17.72 8.09 4.30
N THR A 165 17.66 8.35 2.99
CA THR A 165 16.70 9.30 2.39
C THR A 165 15.46 8.53 1.95
N CYS A 166 14.46 8.52 2.82
CA CYS A 166 13.20 7.81 2.60
C CYS A 166 12.02 8.76 2.42
N PHE A 167 10.96 8.21 1.83
CA PHE A 167 9.61 8.74 1.98
C PHE A 167 9.06 8.21 3.31
N GLY A 168 8.83 9.10 4.27
CA GLY A 168 8.09 8.82 5.50
C GLY A 168 6.66 9.35 5.40
N GLY A 169 5.83 9.04 6.41
CA GLY A 169 4.42 9.43 6.43
C GLY A 169 3.55 8.20 6.33
N SER A 170 2.69 8.12 5.31
CA SER A 170 1.80 6.97 5.12
C SER A 170 1.85 6.41 3.72
N GLY A 171 1.47 5.14 3.59
CA GLY A 171 1.39 4.44 2.31
C GLY A 171 0.19 3.52 2.22
N ARG A 172 -0.17 3.18 0.99
CA ARG A 172 -1.20 2.20 0.66
C ARG A 172 -0.60 1.18 -0.31
N PHE A 173 -0.82 -0.10 0.00
CA PHE A 173 -0.48 -1.22 -0.85
C PHE A 173 -1.76 -1.91 -1.29
N ALA A 174 -1.97 -2.08 -2.59
CA ALA A 174 -3.18 -2.69 -3.14
C ALA A 174 -2.82 -3.78 -4.14
N LEU A 175 -3.38 -4.98 -3.96
CA LEU A 175 -3.16 -6.08 -4.88
C LEU A 175 -3.96 -5.83 -6.17
N THR A 176 -3.28 -5.94 -7.30
CA THR A 176 -3.85 -5.83 -8.65
C THR A 176 -3.50 -7.09 -9.44
N PRO A 177 -4.15 -7.35 -10.59
CA PRO A 177 -3.76 -8.46 -11.46
C PRO A 177 -2.31 -8.39 -11.96
N ALA A 178 -1.72 -7.19 -12.01
CA ALA A 178 -0.35 -6.98 -12.47
C ALA A 178 0.70 -7.13 -11.36
N GLY A 179 0.30 -7.13 -10.09
CA GLY A 179 1.20 -7.11 -8.93
C GLY A 179 0.67 -6.21 -7.82
N LEU A 180 1.56 -5.81 -6.92
CA LEU A 180 1.23 -4.94 -5.79
C LEU A 180 1.42 -3.47 -6.19
N ASP A 181 0.32 -2.72 -6.33
CA ASP A 181 0.38 -1.27 -6.52
C ASP A 181 0.80 -0.63 -5.18
N TYR A 182 1.83 0.20 -5.24
CA TYR A 182 2.38 0.93 -4.12
C TYR A 182 2.14 2.41 -4.32
N ARG A 183 1.51 3.05 -3.33
CA ARG A 183 1.34 4.50 -3.27
C ARG A 183 1.77 5.01 -1.92
N ALA A 184 2.71 5.94 -1.86
CA ALA A 184 3.08 6.60 -0.61
C ALA A 184 2.94 8.11 -0.69
N LEU A 185 2.50 8.69 0.41
CA LEU A 185 2.49 10.13 0.64
C LEU A 185 3.71 10.46 1.50
N GLY A 186 4.67 11.16 0.90
CA GLY A 186 5.76 11.77 1.63
C GLY A 186 5.28 12.85 2.59
N THR A 187 6.05 13.13 3.63
CA THR A 187 5.77 14.18 4.61
C THR A 187 5.64 15.59 4.01
N GLN A 188 6.19 15.81 2.82
CA GLN A 188 6.08 17.07 2.06
C GLN A 188 4.97 17.06 1.00
N GLY A 189 4.12 16.02 0.99
CA GLY A 189 3.05 15.86 -0.01
C GLY A 189 3.53 15.29 -1.34
N SER A 190 4.79 14.86 -1.45
CA SER A 190 5.27 14.13 -2.63
C SER A 190 4.59 12.77 -2.70
N VAL A 191 4.20 12.35 -3.91
CA VAL A 191 3.56 11.04 -4.10
C VAL A 191 4.50 10.11 -4.84
N VAL A 192 4.67 8.92 -4.28
CA VAL A 192 5.45 7.84 -4.88
C VAL A 192 4.48 6.81 -5.41
N PHE A 193 4.69 6.36 -6.64
CA PHE A 193 3.90 5.30 -7.26
C PHE A 193 4.82 4.22 -7.82
N GLY A 194 4.40 2.96 -7.73
CA GLY A 194 5.13 1.84 -8.32
C GLY A 194 4.32 0.56 -8.34
N THR A 195 4.80 -0.42 -9.09
CA THR A 195 4.26 -1.78 -9.08
C THR A 195 5.36 -2.72 -8.63
N LEU A 196 5.05 -3.55 -7.63
CA LEU A 196 5.97 -4.53 -7.07
C LEU A 196 5.49 -5.94 -7.43
N PHE A 197 6.45 -6.84 -7.65
CA PHE A 197 6.21 -8.22 -8.01
C PHE A 197 6.71 -9.13 -6.90
N LYS A 198 5.95 -10.18 -6.60
CA LYS A 198 6.31 -11.15 -5.57
C LYS A 198 7.60 -11.87 -5.97
N GLN A 199 8.54 -11.99 -5.03
CA GLN A 199 9.79 -12.73 -5.20
C GLN A 199 9.61 -14.21 -4.84
#